data_AF-A0A2E1MLW9-F1
#
_entry.id   AF-A0A2E1MLW9-F1
#
_cell.length_a   1.000
_cell.length_b   1.000
_cell.length_c   1.000
_cell.angle_alpha   90.00
_cell.angle_beta   90.00
_cell.angle_gamma   90.00
#
_symmetry.space_group_name_H-M   'P 1'
#
loop_
_entity.id
_entity.type
_entity.pdbx_description
1 polymer ?
#
loop_
_entity_poly.entity_id
_entity_poly.type
_entity_poly.pdbx_seq_one_letter_code
_entity_poly.pdbx_strand_id
1 'polypeptide(L)'
;MVNRNGESIIIIGSSGELVKMNSEYEQIGQQTKPFPTSITSGVLFDNIWIGIWIDRELQDVRMAGIPLEIDWEDGIGRDALRVSSTNNDLDIMPKNALWQKILNSEPMGLGKIGENIVFTTINKGIYMIDQKGEEIWRDYYPIWRDLDITPDMNPIVSIIENDNGIVIWSAAGGVMELDHERTMKRSNIIKLKD
;
A
#
# COMPACT_ATOMS: atom_id res chain seq x y z
N MET A 1 5.92 0.04 11.42
CA MET A 1 4.52 0.42 11.10
C MET A 1 3.58 -0.61 11.71
N VAL A 2 2.33 -0.26 11.99
CA VAL A 2 1.33 -1.20 12.49
C VAL A 2 0.08 -1.10 11.61
N ASN A 3 -0.42 -2.24 11.13
CA ASN A 3 -1.73 -2.34 10.52
C ASN A 3 -2.65 -3.13 11.45
N ARG A 4 -3.88 -2.67 11.65
CA ARG A 4 -4.84 -3.38 12.49
C ARG A 4 -6.25 -3.35 11.92
N ASN A 5 -7.01 -4.39 12.18
CA ASN A 5 -8.47 -4.41 12.08
C ASN A 5 -9.05 -4.81 13.46
N GLY A 6 -10.32 -5.20 13.53
CA GLY A 6 -10.95 -5.58 14.80
C GLY A 6 -10.38 -6.84 15.46
N GLU A 7 -9.66 -7.68 14.71
CA GLU A 7 -9.28 -9.04 15.13
C GLU A 7 -7.77 -9.30 15.06
N SER A 8 -7.10 -8.66 14.12
CA SER A 8 -5.70 -8.90 13.76
C SER A 8 -4.88 -7.62 13.81
N ILE A 9 -3.64 -7.75 14.28
CA ILE A 9 -2.64 -6.70 14.30
C ILE A 9 -1.39 -7.23 13.58
N ILE A 10 -0.89 -6.47 12.62
CA ILE A 10 0.35 -6.77 11.89
C ILE A 10 1.40 -5.72 12.27
N ILE A 11 2.49 -6.18 12.87
CA ILE A 11 3.68 -5.35 13.08
C ILE A 11 4.60 -5.50 11.88
N ILE A 12 5.08 -4.36 11.39
CA ILE A 12 5.95 -4.25 10.23
C ILE A 12 7.26 -3.61 10.66
N GLY A 13 8.34 -4.39 10.57
CA GLY A 13 9.71 -3.98 10.83
C GLY A 13 10.31 -3.12 9.71
N SER A 14 11.38 -2.39 10.03
CA SER A 14 12.00 -1.44 9.10
C SER A 14 12.66 -2.11 7.89
N SER A 15 13.04 -3.38 8.01
CA SER A 15 13.73 -4.11 6.94
C SER A 15 12.78 -5.04 6.17
N GLY A 16 11.47 -4.93 6.39
CA GLY A 16 10.45 -5.77 5.74
C GLY A 16 10.02 -6.99 6.55
N GLU A 17 10.39 -7.04 7.83
CA GLU A 17 9.94 -8.09 8.74
C GLU A 17 8.46 -7.93 9.11
N LEU A 18 7.77 -9.03 9.31
CA LEU A 18 6.36 -9.11 9.64
C LEU A 18 6.14 -9.98 10.87
N VAL A 19 5.23 -9.56 11.74
CA VAL A 19 4.75 -10.34 12.88
C VAL A 19 3.24 -10.19 12.98
N LYS A 20 2.52 -11.31 13.09
CA LYS A 20 1.08 -11.32 13.39
C LYS A 20 0.85 -11.27 14.90
N MET A 21 -0.15 -10.54 15.32
CA MET A 21 -0.62 -10.45 16.71
C MET A 21 -2.13 -10.56 16.77
N ASN A 22 -2.64 -11.15 17.86
CA ASN A 22 -4.08 -11.13 18.16
C ASN A 22 -4.51 -9.79 18.78
N SER A 23 -5.80 -9.64 19.06
CA SER A 23 -6.38 -8.44 19.70
C SER A 23 -5.84 -8.17 21.11
N GLU A 24 -5.28 -9.18 21.79
CA GLU A 24 -4.67 -9.09 23.12
C GLU A 24 -3.15 -8.78 23.07
N TYR A 25 -2.63 -8.43 21.88
CA TYR A 25 -1.22 -8.11 21.64
C TYR A 25 -0.25 -9.30 21.84
N GLU A 26 -0.76 -10.52 21.79
CA GLU A 26 0.05 -11.73 21.82
C GLU A 26 0.47 -12.12 20.40
N GLN A 27 1.72 -12.53 20.25
CA GLN A 27 2.27 -12.94 18.95
C GLN A 27 1.62 -14.25 18.46
N ILE A 28 1.17 -14.26 17.20
CA ILE A 28 0.70 -15.43 16.47
C ILE A 28 1.76 -15.84 15.45
N GLY A 29 2.28 -17.06 15.56
CA GLY A 29 3.29 -17.58 14.64
C GLY A 29 4.67 -16.93 14.83
N GLN A 30 5.54 -17.09 13.84
CA GLN A 30 6.92 -16.58 13.90
C GLN A 30 7.05 -15.22 13.19
N GLN A 31 8.12 -14.50 13.53
CA GLN A 31 8.55 -13.36 12.73
C GLN A 31 9.08 -13.85 11.39
N THR A 32 8.67 -13.20 10.30
CA THR A 32 9.06 -13.60 8.94
C THR A 32 9.44 -12.39 8.10
N LYS A 33 10.07 -12.64 6.96
CA LYS A 33 10.37 -11.64 5.93
C LYS A 33 9.99 -12.22 4.56
N PRO A 34 8.72 -12.07 4.12
CA PRO A 34 8.23 -12.70 2.90
C PRO A 34 8.91 -12.21 1.62
N PHE A 35 9.58 -11.06 1.68
CA PHE A 35 10.31 -10.49 0.55
C PHE A 35 11.54 -9.72 1.05
N PRO A 36 12.67 -9.68 0.30
CA PRO A 36 13.94 -9.25 0.85
C PRO A 36 14.09 -7.74 1.09
N THR A 37 13.05 -6.94 0.84
CA THR A 37 13.11 -5.47 0.77
C THR A 37 12.21 -4.81 1.82
N SER A 38 12.37 -3.50 2.04
CA SER A 38 11.57 -2.76 3.02
C SER A 38 10.12 -2.61 2.58
N ILE A 39 9.20 -2.63 3.55
CA ILE A 39 7.77 -2.38 3.33
C ILE A 39 7.47 -0.91 3.60
N THR A 40 6.87 -0.21 2.63
CA THR A 40 6.53 1.22 2.77
C THR A 40 5.11 1.46 3.23
N SER A 41 4.19 0.57 2.86
CA SER A 41 2.79 0.67 3.21
C SER A 41 2.16 -0.71 3.31
N GLY A 42 1.09 -0.79 4.07
CA GLY A 42 0.29 -1.99 4.18
C GLY A 42 -1.10 -1.68 4.69
N VAL A 43 -2.04 -2.56 4.39
CA VAL A 43 -3.43 -2.46 4.84
C VAL A 43 -3.98 -3.86 5.11
N LEU A 44 -4.78 -3.97 6.17
CA LEU A 44 -5.56 -5.18 6.42
C LEU A 44 -6.88 -5.08 5.67
N PHE A 45 -7.20 -6.15 4.96
CA PHE A 45 -8.36 -6.28 4.13
C PHE A 45 -8.96 -7.67 4.38
N ASP A 46 -9.96 -7.72 5.25
CA ASP A 46 -10.55 -8.95 5.78
C ASP A 46 -9.47 -9.93 6.28
N ASN A 47 -9.33 -11.10 5.65
CA ASN A 47 -8.31 -12.10 5.98
C ASN A 47 -7.01 -11.98 5.16
N ILE A 48 -6.82 -10.89 4.42
CA ILE A 48 -5.64 -10.66 3.58
C ILE A 48 -4.93 -9.41 4.10
N TRP A 49 -3.62 -9.53 4.31
CA TRP A 49 -2.76 -8.36 4.46
C TRP A 49 -2.16 -8.01 3.10
N ILE A 50 -2.33 -6.75 2.69
CA ILE A 50 -1.76 -6.24 1.44
C ILE A 50 -0.59 -5.35 1.79
N GLY A 51 0.58 -5.72 1.27
CA GLY A 51 1.84 -5.03 1.50
C GLY A 51 2.40 -4.41 0.23
N ILE A 52 3.22 -3.38 0.41
CA ILE A 52 4.01 -2.77 -0.64
C ILE A 52 5.48 -2.82 -0.26
N TRP A 53 6.29 -3.44 -1.12
CA TRP A 53 7.72 -3.59 -1.02
C TRP A 53 8.44 -2.70 -2.01
N ILE A 54 9.57 -2.13 -1.60
CA ILE A 54 10.43 -1.31 -2.48
C ILE A 54 11.90 -1.64 -2.29
N ASP A 55 12.62 -1.82 -3.39
CA ASP A 55 14.07 -1.72 -3.47
C ASP A 55 14.42 -0.58 -4.44
N ARG A 56 14.88 0.55 -3.89
CA ARG A 56 15.21 1.74 -4.68
C ARG A 56 16.49 1.56 -5.51
N GLU A 57 17.40 0.69 -5.09
CA GLU A 57 18.63 0.40 -5.82
C GLU A 57 18.32 -0.44 -7.06
N LEU A 58 17.44 -1.44 -6.91
CA LEU A 58 17.01 -2.30 -8.01
C LEU A 58 15.83 -1.72 -8.82
N GLN A 59 15.26 -0.59 -8.38
CA GLN A 59 14.02 -0.01 -8.92
C GLN A 59 12.86 -1.02 -8.96
N ASP A 60 12.83 -1.96 -8.00
CA ASP A 60 11.82 -3.01 -7.90
C ASP A 60 10.76 -2.59 -6.89
N VAL A 61 9.52 -2.47 -7.35
CA VAL A 61 8.37 -2.12 -6.52
C VAL A 61 7.31 -3.18 -6.69
N ARG A 62 6.87 -3.78 -5.58
CA ARG A 62 5.88 -4.85 -5.59
C ARG A 62 4.76 -4.57 -4.62
N MET A 63 3.54 -4.87 -5.05
CA MET A 63 2.37 -4.94 -4.20
C MET A 63 1.85 -6.38 -4.23
N ALA A 64 1.52 -6.95 -3.09
CA ALA A 64 1.00 -8.31 -3.01
C ALA A 64 0.04 -8.48 -1.83
N GLY A 65 -0.91 -9.41 -1.97
CA GLY A 65 -1.80 -9.85 -0.90
C GLY A 65 -1.33 -11.18 -0.30
N ILE A 66 -1.14 -11.22 1.01
CA ILE A 66 -0.76 -12.43 1.77
C ILE A 66 -1.91 -12.78 2.74
N PRO A 67 -2.43 -14.03 2.74
CA PRO A 67 -3.53 -14.42 3.61
C PRO A 67 -3.07 -14.56 5.06
N LEU A 68 -3.93 -14.21 6.02
CA LEU A 68 -3.66 -14.20 7.46
C LEU A 68 -3.78 -15.58 8.10
N GLU A 69 -4.65 -16.44 7.54
CA GLU A 69 -5.03 -17.75 8.07
C GLU A 69 -3.96 -18.85 7.89
N ILE A 70 -2.82 -18.50 7.33
CA ILE A 70 -1.69 -19.41 7.14
C ILE A 70 -0.49 -18.95 7.96
N ASP A 71 0.42 -19.87 8.27
CA ASP A 71 1.74 -19.48 8.75
C ASP A 71 2.50 -18.78 7.64
N TRP A 72 3.05 -17.61 7.95
CA TRP A 72 3.90 -16.88 7.02
C TRP A 72 5.30 -17.49 7.03
N GLU A 73 5.99 -17.38 5.90
CA GLU A 73 7.34 -17.90 5.72
C GLU A 73 8.27 -16.81 5.19
N ASP A 74 9.58 -17.02 5.40
CA ASP A 74 10.60 -16.22 4.75
C ASP A 74 10.62 -16.46 3.24
N GLY A 75 10.81 -15.37 2.50
CA GLY A 75 10.96 -15.42 1.05
C GLY A 75 12.39 -15.58 0.60
N ILE A 76 12.61 -15.22 -0.66
CA ILE A 76 13.95 -15.24 -1.26
C ILE A 76 14.88 -14.22 -0.59
N GLY A 77 16.19 -14.44 -0.73
CA GLY A 77 17.21 -13.45 -0.39
C GLY A 77 17.35 -12.34 -1.45
N ARG A 78 17.92 -11.20 -1.03
CA ARG A 78 18.15 -10.04 -1.92
C ARG A 78 19.04 -10.37 -3.13
N ASP A 79 19.96 -11.33 -2.99
CA ASP A 79 20.82 -11.76 -4.08
C ASP A 79 20.06 -12.44 -5.21
N ALA A 80 19.06 -13.25 -4.89
CA ALA A 80 18.17 -13.85 -5.89
C ALA A 80 17.34 -12.77 -6.60
N LEU A 81 16.85 -11.77 -5.86
CA LEU A 81 16.12 -10.63 -6.43
C LEU A 81 16.98 -9.85 -7.45
N ARG A 82 18.26 -9.61 -7.13
CA ARG A 82 19.18 -8.92 -8.05
C ARG A 82 19.36 -9.66 -9.38
N VAL A 83 19.44 -10.99 -9.31
CA VAL A 83 19.56 -11.84 -10.51
C VAL A 83 18.26 -11.81 -11.32
N SER A 84 17.09 -11.89 -10.68
CA SER A 84 15.81 -11.80 -11.40
C SER A 84 15.57 -10.46 -12.06
N SER A 85 15.92 -9.35 -11.40
CA SER A 85 15.76 -8.01 -11.98
C SER A 85 16.60 -7.83 -13.25
N THR A 86 17.78 -8.46 -13.30
CA THR A 86 18.62 -8.48 -14.51
C THR A 86 17.99 -9.28 -15.65
N ASN A 87 17.30 -10.38 -15.31
CA ASN A 87 16.75 -11.33 -16.28
C ASN A 87 15.26 -11.09 -16.61
N ASN A 88 14.64 -10.06 -16.03
CA ASN A 88 13.18 -9.81 -16.10
C ASN A 88 12.34 -11.03 -15.69
N ASP A 89 12.78 -11.77 -14.68
CA ASP A 89 12.05 -12.91 -14.15
C ASP A 89 10.86 -12.45 -13.27
N LEU A 90 9.65 -12.74 -13.74
CA LEU A 90 8.39 -12.36 -13.12
C LEU A 90 7.90 -13.38 -12.07
N ASP A 91 8.54 -14.56 -11.98
CA ASP A 91 8.08 -15.64 -11.10
C ASP A 91 8.47 -15.40 -9.63
N ILE A 92 9.42 -14.49 -9.40
CA ILE A 92 9.74 -14.01 -8.06
C ILE A 92 8.52 -13.27 -7.51
N MET A 93 8.07 -13.59 -6.30
CA MET A 93 6.99 -12.88 -5.61
C MET A 93 7.20 -12.94 -4.10
N PRO A 94 6.57 -12.05 -3.30
CA PRO A 94 6.51 -12.23 -1.86
C PRO A 94 5.99 -13.62 -1.50
N LYS A 95 6.66 -14.28 -0.56
CA LYS A 95 6.31 -15.63 -0.12
C LYS A 95 4.88 -15.65 0.43
N ASN A 96 4.17 -16.73 0.12
CA ASN A 96 2.76 -16.95 0.43
C ASN A 96 1.77 -15.94 -0.21
N ALA A 97 2.22 -15.08 -1.13
CA ALA A 97 1.32 -14.17 -1.84
C ALA A 97 0.29 -14.94 -2.69
N LEU A 98 -0.96 -14.50 -2.65
CA LEU A 98 -2.03 -14.96 -3.54
C LEU A 98 -1.90 -14.36 -4.94
N TRP A 99 -1.38 -13.13 -5.00
CA TRP A 99 -1.18 -12.36 -6.22
C TRP A 99 -0.07 -11.35 -5.99
N GLN A 100 0.52 -10.84 -7.09
CA GLN A 100 1.43 -9.71 -7.06
C GLN A 100 1.17 -8.73 -8.20
N LYS A 101 1.60 -7.49 -8.00
CA LYS A 101 1.75 -6.47 -9.03
C LYS A 101 3.14 -5.87 -8.95
N ILE A 102 3.80 -5.79 -10.09
CA ILE A 102 5.02 -4.98 -10.25
C ILE A 102 4.58 -3.57 -10.64
N LEU A 103 4.97 -2.59 -9.84
CA LEU A 103 4.63 -1.19 -10.08
C LEU A 103 5.78 -0.50 -10.80
N ASN A 104 5.44 0.36 -11.76
CA ASN A 104 6.42 1.13 -12.54
C ASN A 104 6.61 2.57 -12.03
N SER A 105 6.05 2.88 -10.86
CA SER A 105 6.17 4.16 -10.18
C SER A 105 6.00 3.96 -8.67
N GLU A 106 6.56 4.88 -7.88
CA GLU A 106 6.57 4.76 -6.42
C GLU A 106 5.14 4.94 -5.86
N PRO A 107 4.63 3.97 -5.08
CA PRO A 107 3.34 4.07 -4.42
C PRO A 107 3.42 5.00 -3.21
N MET A 108 2.33 5.73 -2.96
CA MET A 108 2.25 6.73 -1.89
C MET A 108 1.17 6.34 -0.87
N GLY A 109 -0.10 6.64 -1.17
CA GLY A 109 -1.24 6.24 -0.35
C GLY A 109 -1.75 4.84 -0.66
N LEU A 110 -2.29 4.18 0.37
CA LEU A 110 -2.97 2.88 0.33
C LEU A 110 -4.08 2.87 1.39
N GLY A 111 -5.26 2.35 1.05
CA GLY A 111 -6.39 2.23 1.98
C GLY A 111 -7.45 1.22 1.52
N LYS A 112 -8.23 0.70 2.48
CA LYS A 112 -9.42 -0.11 2.24
C LYS A 112 -10.63 0.81 2.05
N ILE A 113 -11.38 0.61 0.97
CA ILE A 113 -12.61 1.34 0.63
C ILE A 113 -13.68 0.29 0.31
N GLY A 114 -14.65 0.13 1.20
CA GLY A 114 -15.62 -0.97 1.14
C GLY A 114 -14.90 -2.32 1.03
N GLU A 115 -15.23 -3.06 -0.02
CA GLU A 115 -14.67 -4.39 -0.34
C GLU A 115 -13.46 -4.33 -1.28
N ASN A 116 -12.86 -3.14 -1.46
CA ASN A 116 -11.78 -2.91 -2.40
C ASN A 116 -10.60 -2.20 -1.74
N ILE A 117 -9.50 -2.12 -2.49
CA ILE A 117 -8.30 -1.39 -2.11
C ILE A 117 -8.10 -0.23 -3.07
N VAL A 118 -7.76 0.92 -2.51
CA VAL A 118 -7.37 2.09 -3.28
C VAL A 118 -5.94 2.45 -2.95
N PHE A 119 -5.14 2.70 -3.99
CA PHE A 119 -3.76 3.13 -3.85
C PHE A 119 -3.40 4.16 -4.92
N THR A 120 -2.34 4.91 -4.65
CA THR A 120 -1.82 5.91 -5.59
C THR A 120 -0.39 5.58 -5.96
N THR A 121 -0.02 5.79 -7.22
CA THR A 121 1.37 5.80 -7.66
C THR A 121 1.74 7.19 -8.17
N ILE A 122 2.87 7.72 -7.71
CA ILE A 122 3.27 9.10 -7.96
C ILE A 122 3.34 9.38 -9.46
N ASN A 123 2.80 10.53 -9.89
CA ASN A 123 2.77 10.97 -11.28
C ASN A 123 2.08 10.01 -12.28
N LYS A 124 1.36 8.99 -11.80
CA LYS A 124 0.66 8.02 -12.63
C LYS A 124 -0.84 8.05 -12.40
N GLY A 125 -1.28 7.90 -11.16
CA GLY A 125 -2.72 7.87 -10.90
C GLY A 125 -3.11 7.37 -9.52
N ILE A 126 -4.42 7.33 -9.33
CA ILE A 126 -5.11 6.61 -8.27
C ILE A 126 -5.81 5.40 -8.90
N TYR A 127 -5.76 4.27 -8.20
CA TYR A 127 -6.21 2.97 -8.69
C TYR A 127 -7.10 2.33 -7.64
N MET A 128 -8.16 1.66 -8.09
CA MET A 128 -8.92 0.72 -7.26
C MET A 128 -8.71 -0.69 -7.78
N ILE A 129 -8.41 -1.61 -6.87
CA ILE A 129 -8.29 -3.03 -7.14
C ILE A 129 -9.22 -3.83 -6.21
N ASP A 130 -9.64 -5.00 -6.66
CA ASP A 130 -10.37 -5.96 -5.84
C ASP A 130 -9.41 -6.80 -4.96
N GLN A 131 -9.99 -7.72 -4.18
CA GLN A 131 -9.25 -8.61 -3.28
C GLN A 131 -8.24 -9.54 -4.00
N LYS A 132 -8.45 -9.79 -5.29
CA LYS A 132 -7.61 -10.65 -6.15
C LYS A 132 -6.51 -9.84 -6.84
N GLY A 133 -6.44 -8.55 -6.59
CA GLY A 133 -5.53 -7.64 -7.26
C GLY A 133 -5.96 -7.32 -8.68
N GLU A 134 -7.22 -7.51 -9.08
CA GLU A 134 -7.69 -7.08 -10.40
C GLU A 134 -8.07 -5.61 -10.37
N GLU A 135 -7.68 -4.86 -11.41
CA GLU A 135 -8.02 -3.44 -11.50
C GLU A 135 -9.50 -3.27 -11.82
N ILE A 136 -10.19 -2.49 -10.98
CA ILE A 136 -11.58 -2.09 -11.19
C ILE A 136 -11.63 -0.79 -11.98
N TRP A 137 -10.84 0.21 -11.56
CA TRP A 137 -10.72 1.48 -12.25
C TRP A 137 -9.39 2.17 -11.92
N ARG A 138 -9.04 3.15 -12.77
CA ARG A 138 -7.94 4.10 -12.55
C ARG A 138 -8.38 5.53 -12.89
N ASP A 139 -7.80 6.50 -12.22
CA ASP A 139 -8.00 7.93 -12.48
C ASP A 139 -6.67 8.71 -12.31
N TYR A 140 -6.70 9.99 -12.66
CA TYR A 140 -5.57 10.90 -12.55
C TYR A 140 -5.07 11.05 -11.11
N TYR A 141 -3.78 11.29 -10.97
CA TYR A 141 -3.18 11.51 -9.66
C TYR A 141 -3.82 12.76 -8.99
N PRO A 142 -4.21 12.68 -7.70
CA PRO A 142 -4.79 13.82 -6.99
C PRO A 142 -3.82 15.01 -6.90
N ILE A 143 -4.28 16.20 -7.32
CA ILE A 143 -3.47 17.43 -7.33
C ILE A 143 -4.28 18.59 -6.75
N TRP A 144 -3.65 19.39 -5.90
CA TRP A 144 -4.16 20.65 -5.37
C TRP A 144 -3.35 21.80 -5.96
N ARG A 145 -3.90 22.47 -6.98
CA ARG A 145 -3.16 23.49 -7.74
C ARG A 145 -2.71 24.68 -6.90
N ASP A 146 -3.42 24.97 -5.81
CA ASP A 146 -3.12 26.11 -4.94
C ASP A 146 -1.95 25.86 -3.96
N LEU A 147 -1.37 24.64 -3.92
CA LEU A 147 -0.22 24.33 -3.06
C LEU A 147 1.14 24.75 -3.63
N ASP A 148 1.24 25.13 -4.92
CA ASP A 148 2.48 25.50 -5.63
C ASP A 148 3.71 24.63 -5.29
N ILE A 149 3.49 23.32 -5.14
CA ILE A 149 4.51 22.30 -4.91
C ILE A 149 4.21 21.09 -5.80
N THR A 150 5.27 20.38 -6.16
CA THR A 150 5.17 19.21 -7.03
C THR A 150 4.66 17.98 -6.27
N PRO A 151 4.03 17.00 -6.95
CA PRO A 151 3.52 15.78 -6.32
C PRO A 151 4.54 14.98 -5.50
N ASP A 152 5.82 15.01 -5.88
CA ASP A 152 6.94 14.39 -5.15
C ASP A 152 7.26 15.09 -3.82
N MET A 153 7.00 16.39 -3.74
CA MET A 153 7.09 17.15 -2.50
C MET A 153 5.80 17.10 -1.67
N ASN A 154 4.73 16.51 -2.21
CA ASN A 154 3.43 16.40 -1.57
C ASN A 154 2.82 14.99 -1.72
N PRO A 155 3.45 13.96 -1.15
CA PRO A 155 2.98 12.60 -1.28
C PRO A 155 1.58 12.45 -0.68
N ILE A 156 0.78 11.54 -1.26
CA ILE A 156 -0.46 11.09 -0.62
C ILE A 156 -0.09 10.25 0.60
N VAL A 157 -0.59 10.64 1.77
CA VAL A 157 -0.25 10.01 3.06
C VAL A 157 -1.39 9.17 3.62
N SER A 158 -2.62 9.39 3.19
CA SER A 158 -3.77 8.61 3.64
C SER A 158 -4.90 8.60 2.62
N ILE A 159 -5.57 7.46 2.52
CA ILE A 159 -6.78 7.25 1.74
C ILE A 159 -7.76 6.53 2.67
N ILE A 160 -8.91 7.13 2.91
CA ILE A 160 -9.95 6.59 3.80
C ILE A 160 -11.32 6.66 3.13
N GLU A 161 -12.25 5.89 3.66
CA GLU A 161 -13.66 5.94 3.26
C GLU A 161 -14.46 6.83 4.22
N ASN A 162 -15.48 7.49 3.69
CA ASN A 162 -16.55 8.12 4.47
C ASN A 162 -17.91 7.81 3.82
N ASP A 163 -18.99 8.34 4.40
CA ASP A 163 -20.36 8.13 3.89
C ASP A 163 -20.58 8.63 2.44
N ASN A 164 -19.72 9.52 1.93
CA ASN A 164 -19.84 10.07 0.58
C ASN A 164 -18.99 9.32 -0.45
N GLY A 165 -17.94 8.60 -0.02
CA GLY A 165 -16.98 7.94 -0.91
C GLY A 165 -15.56 7.95 -0.34
N ILE A 166 -14.61 8.45 -1.14
CA ILE A 166 -13.17 8.36 -0.87
C ILE A 166 -12.64 9.72 -0.43
N VAL A 167 -11.88 9.74 0.67
CA VAL A 167 -11.15 10.93 1.13
C VAL A 167 -9.65 10.69 1.05
N ILE A 168 -8.96 11.61 0.39
CA ILE A 168 -7.54 11.54 0.08
C ILE A 168 -6.81 12.68 0.78
N TRP A 169 -5.72 12.37 1.47
CA TRP A 169 -4.91 13.31 2.22
C TRP A 169 -3.49 13.36 1.69
N SER A 170 -2.96 14.57 1.52
CA SER A 170 -1.57 14.79 1.14
C SER A 170 -0.74 15.34 2.31
N ALA A 171 0.58 15.14 2.26
CA ALA A 171 1.49 15.57 3.33
C ALA A 171 1.46 17.09 3.60
N ALA A 172 1.24 17.90 2.57
CA ALA A 172 1.13 19.36 2.68
C ALA A 172 -0.29 19.85 3.04
N GLY A 173 -1.14 18.98 3.57
CA GLY A 173 -2.47 19.34 4.08
C GLY A 173 -3.58 19.40 3.01
N GLY A 174 -3.32 18.92 1.80
CA GLY A 174 -4.36 18.77 0.77
C GLY A 174 -5.38 17.72 1.19
N VAL A 175 -6.66 18.04 1.02
CA VAL A 175 -7.80 17.14 1.24
C VAL A 175 -8.67 17.12 0.00
N MET A 176 -8.96 15.93 -0.53
CA MET A 176 -9.83 15.73 -1.68
C MET A 176 -10.87 14.67 -1.35
N GLU A 177 -12.14 14.97 -1.60
CA GLU A 177 -13.26 14.06 -1.40
C GLU A 177 -13.87 13.75 -2.76
N LEU A 178 -13.90 12.48 -3.13
CA LEU A 178 -14.53 11.96 -4.33
C LEU A 178 -15.78 11.18 -3.91
N ASP A 179 -16.90 11.38 -4.63
CA ASP A 179 -18.05 10.50 -4.43
C ASP A 179 -17.83 9.08 -4.98
N HIS A 180 -18.81 8.20 -4.80
CA HIS A 180 -18.76 6.84 -5.35
C HIS A 180 -18.68 6.80 -6.88
N GLU A 181 -19.13 7.85 -7.57
CA GLU A 181 -18.99 8.02 -9.03
C GLU A 181 -17.65 8.68 -9.42
N ARG A 182 -16.74 8.85 -8.44
CA ARG A 182 -15.43 9.51 -8.56
C ARG A 182 -15.51 10.99 -8.93
N THR A 183 -16.66 11.63 -8.74
CA THR A 183 -16.81 13.06 -8.92
C THR A 183 -16.29 13.80 -7.69
N MET A 184 -15.40 14.77 -7.91
CA MET A 184 -14.86 15.60 -6.85
C MET A 184 -15.97 16.43 -6.16
N LYS A 185 -16.17 16.20 -4.86
CA LYS A 185 -17.09 16.97 -4.00
C LYS A 185 -16.39 18.05 -3.21
N ARG A 186 -15.12 17.82 -2.87
CA ARG A 186 -14.30 18.75 -2.07
C ARG A 186 -12.86 18.72 -2.54
N SER A 187 -12.23 19.88 -2.56
CA SER A 187 -10.78 20.02 -2.67
C SER A 187 -10.37 21.25 -1.86
N ASN A 188 -9.69 21.01 -0.74
CA ASN A 188 -9.28 22.04 0.21
C ASN A 188 -7.82 21.85 0.61
N ILE A 189 -7.22 22.91 1.15
CA ILE A 189 -5.89 22.87 1.79
C ILE A 189 -6.05 23.27 3.24
N ILE A 190 -5.64 22.39 4.14
CA ILE A 190 -5.61 22.64 5.58
C ILE A 190 -4.22 23.12 5.95
N LYS A 191 -4.13 24.38 6.39
CA LYS A 191 -2.91 24.94 6.96
C LYS A 191 -2.95 24.75 8.47
N LEU A 192 -2.00 23.99 9.00
CA LEU A 192 -1.71 24.01 10.43
C LEU A 192 -1.08 25.37 10.73
N LYS A 193 -1.59 26.07 11.74
CA LYS A 193 -0.94 27.29 12.23
C LYS A 193 0.22 26.87 13.11
N ASP A 194 1.39 27.43 12.84
CA ASP A 194 2.56 27.36 13.72
C ASP A 194 2.27 28.02 15.08
#